data_AF-A0A946ILA7-F1
#
_entry.id   AF-A0A946ILA7-F1
#
_cell.length_a   1.000
_cell.length_b   1.000
_cell.length_c   1.000
_cell.angle_alpha   90.00
_cell.angle_beta   90.00
_cell.angle_gamma   90.00
#
_symmetry.space_group_name_H-M   'P 1'
#
loop_
_entity.id
_entity.type
_entity.pdbx_description
1 polymer ?
#
loop_
_entity_poly.entity_id
_entity_poly.type
_entity_poly.pdbx_seq_one_letter_code
_entity_poly.pdbx_strand_id
1 'polypeptide(L)' 'MAGGSGTRLWPLSRAAHPKQFLRLHGEDTMLQATVKRLSGLDAQSSITICNEEHRFFVAEQLREIGKLGSIIL' A
#
# COMPACT_ATOMS: atom_id res chain seq x y z
N MET A 1 6.95 2.11 -7.00
CA MET A 1 7.31 3.27 -6.16
C MET A 1 6.05 4.10 -5.89
N ALA A 2 5.62 4.18 -4.63
CA ALA A 2 4.47 4.98 -4.19
C ALA A 2 4.93 6.03 -3.15
N GLY A 3 5.89 6.88 -3.54
CA GLY A 3 6.32 8.03 -2.73
C GLY A 3 5.63 9.29 -3.21
N GLY A 4 4.77 9.88 -2.40
CA GLY A 4 4.17 11.18 -2.70
C GLY A 4 3.63 11.80 -1.44
N SER A 5 3.95 13.07 -1.20
CA SER A 5 3.64 13.85 0.01
C SER A 5 2.13 14.07 0.29
N GLY A 6 1.23 13.39 -0.42
CA GLY A 6 -0.21 13.41 -0.16
C GLY A 6 -0.95 14.71 -0.54
N THR A 7 -0.28 15.70 -1.13
CA THR A 7 -0.85 17.06 -1.30
C THR A 7 -2.08 17.14 -2.20
N ARG A 8 -2.17 16.30 -3.24
CA ARG A 8 -3.31 16.29 -4.18
C ARG A 8 -4.63 15.78 -3.59
N LEU A 9 -4.57 15.02 -2.50
CA LEU A 9 -5.74 14.46 -1.82
C LEU A 9 -5.93 15.09 -0.45
N TRP A 10 -5.38 16.28 -0.20
CA TRP A 10 -5.72 17.03 0.99
C TRP A 10 -7.24 17.39 0.96
N PRO A 11 -8.01 17.28 2.06
CA PRO A 11 -7.60 17.00 3.44
C PRO A 11 -7.63 15.51 3.83
N LEU A 12 -7.71 14.57 2.90
CA LEU A 12 -7.73 13.13 3.22
C LEU A 12 -6.33 12.54 3.41
N SER A 13 -5.33 13.00 2.65
CA SER A 13 -3.94 12.56 2.83
C SER A 13 -3.09 13.61 3.55
N ARG A 14 -2.25 13.13 4.47
CA ARG A 14 -1.27 13.93 5.23
C ARG A 14 0.10 13.25 5.15
N ALA A 15 1.17 13.94 5.55
CA ALA A 15 2.50 13.35 5.66
C ALA A 15 2.48 12.08 6.53
N ALA A 16 1.81 12.13 7.69
CA ALA A 16 1.66 10.98 8.58
C ALA A 16 0.65 9.92 8.10
N HIS A 17 -0.23 10.26 7.14
CA HIS A 17 -1.20 9.32 6.58
C HIS A 17 -1.19 9.39 5.04
N PRO A 18 -0.19 8.75 4.41
CA PRO A 18 -0.03 8.75 2.97
C PRO A 18 -1.24 8.17 2.22
N LYS A 19 -1.42 8.61 0.99
CA LYS A 19 -2.59 8.24 0.17
C LYS A 19 -2.75 6.74 -0.04
N GLN A 20 -1.65 5.97 -0.06
CA GLN A 20 -1.68 4.54 -0.34
C GLN A 20 -2.49 3.74 0.70
N PHE A 21 -2.68 4.30 1.89
CA PHE A 21 -3.44 3.70 2.99
C PHE A 21 -4.90 4.20 3.05
N LEU A 22 -5.33 5.02 2.09
CA LEU A 22 -6.71 5.50 2.02
C LEU A 22 -7.59 4.54 1.23
N ARG A 23 -8.82 4.34 1.70
CA ARG A 23 -9.92 3.68 0.98
C ARG A 23 -10.66 4.73 0.15
N LEU A 24 -10.19 4.97 -1.06
CA LEU A 24 -10.79 5.98 -1.95
C LEU A 24 -11.94 5.41 -2.80
N HIS A 25 -11.95 4.09 -3.02
CA HIS A 25 -12.94 3.43 -3.83
C HIS A 25 -13.21 2.02 -3.30
N GLY A 26 -14.33 1.86 -2.61
CA GLY A 26 -14.72 0.59 -1.98
C GLY A 26 -14.02 0.34 -0.65
N GLU A 27 -13.91 -0.94 -0.29
CA GLU A 27 -13.45 -1.40 1.03
C GLU A 27 -11.93 -1.52 1.17
N ASP A 28 -11.22 -1.60 0.04
CA ASP A 28 -9.78 -1.79 0.03
C ASP A 28 -9.04 -0.44 0.03
N THR A 29 -7.89 -0.39 0.70
CA THR A 29 -6.97 0.73 0.50
C THR A 29 -6.36 0.70 -0.90
N MET A 30 -5.80 1.82 -1.34
CA MET A 30 -5.13 1.87 -2.65
C MET A 30 -4.00 0.84 -2.78
N LEU A 31 -3.26 0.57 -1.69
CA LEU A 31 -2.24 -0.47 -1.64
C LEU A 31 -2.86 -1.85 -1.85
N GLN A 32 -3.89 -2.18 -1.07
CA GLN A 32 -4.58 -3.47 -1.14
C GLN A 32 -5.19 -3.72 -2.52
N ALA A 33 -5.90 -2.74 -3.06
CA ALA A 33 -6.47 -2.81 -4.41
C ALA A 33 -5.38 -3.02 -5.47
N THR A 34 -4.20 -2.42 -5.30
CA THR A 34 -3.08 -2.60 -6.23
C THR A 34 -2.51 -4.02 -6.17
N VAL A 35 -2.36 -4.58 -4.98
CA VAL A 35 -1.87 -5.96 -4.81
C VAL A 35 -2.89 -6.97 -5.32
N LYS A 36 -4.19 -6.76 -5.06
CA LYS A 36 -5.25 -7.64 -5.56
C LYS A 36 -5.29 -7.69 -7.09
N ARG A 37 -4.98 -6.58 -7.79
CA ARG A 37 -4.86 -6.54 -9.26
C ARG A 37 -3.73 -7.39 -9.83
N LEU A 38 -2.76 -7.80 -9.01
CA LEU A 38 -1.70 -8.72 -9.44
C LEU A 38 -2.20 -10.17 -9.53
N SER A 39 -3.37 -10.48 -8.97
CA SER A 39 -3.99 -11.81 -9.08
C SER A 39 -4.20 -12.17 -10.56
N GLY A 40 -3.70 -13.34 -10.96
CA GLY A 40 -3.80 -13.82 -12.34
C GLY A 40 -2.59 -13.49 -13.22
N LEU A 41 -1.61 -12.73 -12.71
CA LEU A 41 -0.30 -12.65 -13.33
C LEU A 41 0.55 -13.87 -12.95
N ASP A 42 1.39 -14.34 -13.87
CA ASP A 42 2.39 -15.35 -13.61
C ASP A 42 3.59 -14.74 -12.86
N ALA A 43 3.33 -14.33 -11.61
CA ALA A 43 4.32 -13.76 -10.71
C ALA A 43 4.49 -14.69 -9.51
N GLN A 44 5.70 -15.22 -9.32
CA GLN A 44 5.98 -16.15 -8.21
C GLN A 44 5.99 -15.47 -6.84
N SER A 45 6.32 -14.18 -6.77
CA SER A 45 6.33 -13.42 -5.53
C SER A 45 6.17 -11.92 -5.80
N SER A 46 5.83 -11.17 -4.75
CA SER A 46 5.80 -9.71 -4.77
C SER A 46 6.74 -9.14 -3.71
N ILE A 47 7.43 -8.06 -4.08
CA ILE A 47 8.31 -7.30 -3.19
C ILE A 47 7.73 -5.90 -3.07
N THR A 48 7.52 -5.44 -1.84
CA THR A 48 7.07 -4.08 -1.55
C THR A 48 8.25 -3.26 -1.04
N ILE A 49 8.49 -2.11 -1.66
CA ILE A 49 9.54 -1.16 -1.24
C ILE A 49 8.86 0.05 -0.62
N CYS A 50 9.22 0.41 0.61
CA CYS A 50 8.66 1.56 1.32
C CYS A 50 9.60 2.13 2.38
N ASN A 51 9.49 3.43 2.65
CA ASN A 51 10.26 4.08 3.73
C ASN A 51 10.02 3.39 5.09
N GLU A 52 11.05 3.44 5.95
CA GLU A 52 11.03 2.87 7.30
C GLU A 52 9.85 3.37 8.14
N GLU A 53 9.48 4.65 8.02
CA GLU A 53 8.34 5.26 8.72
C GLU A 53 7.00 4.56 8.43
N HIS A 54 6.87 3.86 7.30
CA HIS A 54 5.63 3.22 6.87
C HIS A 54 5.68 1.70 6.87
N ARG A 55 6.81 1.09 7.29
CA ARG A 55 7.02 -0.37 7.21
C ARG A 55 5.93 -1.17 7.92
N PHE A 56 5.45 -0.68 9.07
CA PHE A 56 4.45 -1.36 9.88
C PHE A 56 3.07 -1.25 9.24
N PHE A 57 2.68 -0.06 8.75
CA PHE A 57 1.43 0.14 8.01
C PHE A 57 1.37 -0.74 6.76
N VAL A 58 2.45 -0.81 5.98
CA VAL A 58 2.52 -1.69 4.80
C VAL A 58 2.35 -3.15 5.22
N ALA A 59 3.07 -3.62 6.23
CA ALA A 59 2.99 -5.00 6.69
C ALA A 59 1.60 -5.37 7.24
N GLU A 60 0.92 -4.46 7.93
CA GLU A 60 -0.44 -4.65 8.42
C GLU A 60 -1.43 -4.75 7.26
N GLN A 61 -1.41 -3.78 6.34
CA GLN A 61 -2.29 -3.72 5.18
C GLN A 61 -2.19 -4.96 4.29
N LEU A 62 -0.97 -5.48 4.08
CA LEU A 62 -0.75 -6.71 3.31
C LEU A 62 -1.19 -7.97 4.07
N ARG A 63 -1.06 -7.98 5.41
CA ARG A 63 -1.55 -9.08 6.26
C ARG A 63 -3.07 -9.17 6.23
N GLU A 64 -3.78 -8.05 6.30
CA GLU A 64 -5.25 -8.00 6.25
C GLU A 64 -5.83 -8.70 5.01
N ILE A 65 -5.11 -8.66 3.89
CA ILE A 65 -5.54 -9.30 2.62
C ILE A 65 -4.83 -10.64 2.35
N GLY A 66 -4.06 -11.17 3.30
CA GLY A 66 -3.34 -12.44 3.15
C GLY A 66 -2.27 -12.43 2.05
N LYS A 67 -1.67 -11.27 1.75
CA LYS A 67 -0.66 -11.08 0.69
C LYS A 67 0.64 -10.51 1.24
N LEU A 68 1.02 -10.88 2.46
CA LEU A 68 2.30 -10.46 3.03
C LEU A 68 3.46 -11.07 2.21
N GLY A 69 4.20 -10.20 1.53
CA GLY A 69 5.42 -10.54 0.80
C GLY A 69 6.66 -9.96 1.45
N SER A 70 7.77 -9.95 0.71
CA SER A 70 9.01 -9.30 1.16
C SER A 70 8.82 -7.78 1.21
N ILE A 71 9.29 -7.15 2.30
CA ILE A 71 9.28 -5.69 2.47
C ILE A 71 10.72 -5.22 2.57
N ILE A 72 11.11 -4.33 1.66
CA ILE A 72 12.43 -3.68 1.63
C ILE A 72 12.25 -2.21 1.98
N LEU A 73 13.16 -1.69 2.81
CA LEU A 73 13.13 -0.30 3.30
C LEU A 73 13.89 0.64 2.36
#